data_AF-A0A8J3D1V1-F1
#
_entry.id   AF-A0A8J3D1V1-F1
#
_cell.length_a   1.000
_cell.length_b   1.000
_cell.length_c   1.000
_cell.angle_alpha   90.00
_cell.angle_beta   90.00
_cell.angle_gamma   90.00
#
_symmetry.space_group_name_H-M   'P 1'
#
loop_
_entity.id
_entity.type
_entity.pdbx_description
1 polymer ?
#
loop_
_entity_poly.entity_id
_entity_poly.type
_entity_poly.pdbx_seq_one_letter_code
_entity_poly.pdbx_strand_id
1 'polypeptide(L)' 'MDDVKFKRFFASLLTIIGIFVVLFACAAFMSDRPVLGFSITKWESIVPFAVGIIFLLSGVNLINRS' A
#
# COMPACT_ATOMS: atom_id res chain seq x y z
N MET A 1 2.11 -18.88 21.28
CA MET A 1 1.90 -17.41 21.27
C MET A 1 0.69 -17.21 20.38
N ASP A 2 -0.44 -16.79 20.94
CA ASP A 2 -1.81 -16.93 20.38
C ASP A 2 -1.91 -16.61 18.87
N ASP A 3 -2.11 -17.63 18.03
CA ASP A 3 -2.11 -17.53 16.56
C ASP A 3 -3.10 -16.49 16.01
N VAL A 4 -4.21 -16.27 16.72
CA VAL A 4 -5.21 -15.25 16.43
C VAL A 4 -4.68 -13.82 16.61
N LYS A 5 -3.86 -13.55 17.64
CA LYS A 5 -3.24 -12.24 17.83
C LYS A 5 -2.19 -11.97 16.76
N PHE A 6 -1.44 -13.00 16.36
CA PHE A 6 -0.44 -12.88 15.30
C PHE A 6 -1.08 -12.56 13.95
N LYS A 7 -2.17 -13.23 13.59
CA LYS A 7 -2.92 -12.96 12.35
C LYS A 7 -3.47 -11.54 12.29
N ARG A 8 -4.04 -11.05 13.40
CA ARG A 8 -4.56 -9.69 13.52
C ARG A 8 -3.45 -8.63 13.50
N PHE A 9 -2.29 -8.93 14.10
CA PHE A 9 -1.11 -8.08 14.04
C PHE A 9 -0.56 -7.99 12.61
N PHE A 10 -0.44 -9.13 11.92
CA PHE A 10 0.03 -9.18 10.54
C PHE A 10 -0.91 -8.43 9.59
N ALA A 11 -2.23 -8.57 9.77
CA ALA A 11 -3.24 -7.81 9.01
C ALA A 11 -3.15 -6.30 9.25
N SER A 12 -2.95 -5.88 10.50
CA SER A 12 -2.73 -4.46 10.85
C SER A 12 -1.46 -3.93 10.18
N LEU A 13 -0.37 -4.68 10.24
CA LEU A 13 0.91 -4.31 9.62
C LEU A 13 0.77 -4.19 8.09
N LEU A 14 0.08 -5.15 7.47
CA LEU A 14 -0.20 -5.16 6.03
C LEU A 14 -1.02 -3.93 5.63
N THR A 15 -2.03 -3.58 6.42
CA THR A 15 -2.87 -2.39 6.17
C THR A 15 -2.07 -1.09 6.29
N ILE A 16 -1.23 -0.97 7.33
CA ILE A 16 -0.36 0.19 7.53
C ILE A 16 0.60 0.38 6.35
N ILE A 17 1.29 -0.69 5.94
CA ILE A 17 2.19 -0.65 4.79
C ILE A 17 1.42 -0.28 3.51
N GLY A 18 0.23 -0.84 3.29
CA GLY A 18 -0.63 -0.50 2.15
C GLY A 18 -0.98 0.99 2.11
N ILE A 19 -1.30 1.59 3.26
CA ILE A 19 -1.57 3.03 3.38
C ILE A 19 -0.32 3.86 3.00
N PHE A 20 0.87 3.49 3.49
CA PHE A 20 2.11 4.17 3.13
C PHE A 20 2.41 4.11 1.62
N VAL A 21 2.17 2.95 1.00
CA VAL A 21 2.37 2.76 -0.45
C VAL A 21 1.36 3.58 -1.25
N VAL A 22 0.08 3.63 -0.84
CA VAL A 22 -0.94 4.47 -1.50
C VAL A 22 -0.61 5.95 -1.35
N LEU A 23 -0.16 6.40 -0.17
CA LEU A 23 0.26 7.79 0.04
C LEU A 23 1.46 8.15 -0.83
N PHE A 24 2.44 7.25 -0.95
CA PHE A 24 3.58 7.43 -1.84
C PHE A 24 3.14 7.49 -3.31
N ALA A 25 2.22 6.64 -3.74
CA ALA A 25 1.65 6.66 -5.08
C ALA A 25 0.90 7.97 -5.36
N CYS A 26 0.07 8.44 -4.43
CA CYS A 26 -0.61 9.74 -4.54
C CYS A 26 0.38 10.90 -4.62
N ALA A 27 1.45 10.89 -3.81
CA ALA A 27 2.50 11.89 -3.87
C ALA A 27 3.25 11.86 -5.21
N ALA A 28 3.50 10.67 -5.76
CA ALA A 28 4.10 10.46 -7.08
C ALA A 28 3.17 10.88 -8.24
N PHE A 29 1.86 10.74 -8.06
CA PHE A 29 0.85 11.08 -9.08
C PHE A 29 0.56 12.59 -9.10
N MET A 30 0.58 13.23 -7.93
CA MET A 30 0.30 14.67 -7.77
C MET A 30 1.53 15.54 -8.03
N SER A 31 2.73 15.00 -7.80
CA SER A 31 3.96 15.69 -8.16
C SER A 31 4.21 15.52 -9.66
N ASP A 32 3.90 16.54 -10.46
CA ASP A 32 4.40 16.72 -11.84
C ASP A 32 5.94 16.93 -11.90
N ARG A 33 6.60 16.80 -10.75
CA ARG A 33 8.05 16.85 -10.59
C ARG A 33 8.59 15.43 -10.38
N PRO A 34 9.78 15.11 -10.91
CA PRO A 34 10.37 13.78 -10.76
C PRO A 34 10.52 13.44 -9.28
N VAL A 35 9.65 12.57 -8.76
CA VAL A 35 9.84 12.00 -7.43
C VAL A 35 11.01 11.02 -7.54
N LEU A 36 12.06 11.25 -6.72
CA LEU A 36 13.31 10.49 -6.74
C LEU A 36 14.14 10.58 -8.04
N GLY A 37 13.95 11.62 -8.87
CA GLY A 37 14.78 11.84 -10.06
C GLY A 37 14.42 11.01 -11.29
N PHE A 38 13.36 10.20 -11.23
CA PHE A 38 12.83 9.48 -12.40
C PHE A 38 11.64 10.25 -13.00
N SER A 39 11.66 10.46 -14.31
CA SER A 39 10.49 10.94 -15.07
C SER A 39 9.46 9.82 -15.17
N ILE A 40 8.72 9.61 -14.09
CA ILE A 40 7.62 8.66 -14.01
C ILE A 40 6.46 9.28 -14.79
N THR A 41 6.26 8.82 -16.02
CA THR A 41 5.05 9.16 -16.80
C THR A 41 3.83 8.69 -15.99
N LYS A 42 2.68 9.38 -16.03
CA LYS A 42 1.44 9.01 -15.31
C LYS A 42 1.10 7.51 -15.31
N TRP A 43 1.47 6.79 -16.37
CA TRP A 43 1.37 5.34 -16.52
C TRP A 43 2.20 4.53 -15.52
N GLU A 44 3.43 4.95 -15.22
CA GLU A 44 4.32 4.29 -14.27
C GLU A 44 3.87 4.51 -12.81
N SER A 45 3.21 5.65 -12.53
CA SER A 45 2.64 5.96 -11.21
C SER A 45 1.40 5.12 -10.87
N ILE A 46 0.78 4.50 -11.88
CA ILE A 46 -0.36 3.58 -11.69
C ILE A 46 0.06 2.27 -11.00
N VAL A 47 1.32 1.86 -11.18
CA VAL A 47 1.88 0.64 -10.60
C VAL A 47 1.93 0.70 -9.07
N PRO A 48 2.59 1.69 -8.42
CA PRO A 48 2.60 1.79 -6.97
C PRO A 48 1.18 2.02 -6.40
N PHE A 49 0.28 2.67 -7.15
CA PHE A 49 -1.11 2.83 -6.75
C PHE A 49 -1.86 1.48 -6.71
N ALA A 50 -1.75 0.68 -7.78
CA ALA A 50 -2.36 -0.65 -7.84
C ALA A 50 -1.78 -1.60 -6.79
N VAL A 51 -0.46 -1.57 -6.57
CA VAL A 51 0.20 -2.33 -5.50
C VAL A 51 -0.34 -1.91 -4.14
N GLY A 52 -0.46 -0.60 -3.87
CA GLY A 52 -1.03 -0.07 -2.64
C GLY A 52 -2.47 -0.55 -2.39
N ILE A 53 -3.33 -0.51 -3.42
CA ILE A 53 -4.71 -1.01 -3.32
C ILE A 53 -4.75 -2.51 -3.03
N ILE A 54 -3.96 -3.32 -3.74
CA ILE A 54 -3.93 -4.78 -3.52
C ILE A 54 -3.48 -5.08 -2.09
N PHE A 55 -2.44 -4.39 -1.61
CA PHE A 55 -1.91 -4.58 -0.28
C PHE A 55 -2.91 -4.18 0.82
N LEU A 56 -3.66 -3.09 0.59
CA LEU A 56 -4.71 -2.61 1.49
C LEU A 56 -5.91 -3.57 1.48
N LEU A 57 -6.37 -4.01 0.31
CA LEU A 57 -7.45 -5.01 0.18
C LEU A 57 -7.08 -6.35 0.81
N SER A 58 -5.84 -6.81 0.64
CA SER A 58 -5.32 -8.01 1.30
C SER A 58 -5.25 -7.83 2.81
N GLY A 59 -4.85 -6.66 3.30
CA GLY A 59 -4.78 -6.35 4.74
C GLY A 59 -6.16 -6.36 5.39
N VAL A 60 -7.12 -5.71 4.74
CA VAL A 60 -8.52 -5.67 5.19
C VAL A 60 -9.21 -7.03 5.03
N ASN A 61 -8.93 -7.81 3.98
CA ASN A 61 -9.48 -9.18 3.90
C ASN A 61 -8.90 -10.09 4.99
N LEU A 62 -7.63 -9.92 5.35
CA LEU A 62 -6.98 -10.69 6.40
C LEU A 62 -7.51 -10.31 7.79
N ILE A 63 -7.83 -9.02 8.05
CA ILE A 63 -8.50 -8.60 9.30
C ILE A 63 -9.92 -9.17 9.40
N ASN A 64 -10.65 -9.24 8.29
CA ASN A 64 -12.04 -9.70 8.24
C ASN A 64 -12.17 -11.24 8.37
N ARG A 65 -11.10 -11.99 8.06
CA ARG A 65 -11.03 -13.46 8.21
C ARG A 65 -10.22 -13.91 9.44
N SER A 66 -9.82 -12.99 10.31
CA SER A 66 -9.12 -13.25 11.58
C SER A 66 -10.04 -13.03 12.78
#